data_AF-A0A939KX48-F1
#
_entry.id   AF-A0A939KX48-F1
#
_cell.length_a   1.000
_cell.length_b   1.000
_cell.length_c   1.000
_cell.angle_alpha   90.00
_cell.angle_beta   90.00
_cell.angle_gamma   90.00
#
_symmetry.space_group_name_H-M   'P 1'
#
loop_
_entity.id
_entity.type
_entity.pdbx_description
1 polymer ?
#
loop_
_entity_poly.entity_id
_entity_poly.type
_entity_poly.pdbx_seq_one_letter_code
_entity_poly.pdbx_strand_id
1 'polypeptide(L)' 'MLIRGMRLDGSITRFNMTLVAKMGEDLDLQATVFVPDAEELWGDFPSFIGLTGFLERIRFAVDPLTDTFYFGSMALTEL' A
#
# COMPACT_ATOMS: atom_id res chain seq x y z
N MET A 1 -7.83 0.70 14.98
CA MET A 1 -8.53 0.48 13.70
C MET A 1 -9.37 -0.80 13.77
N LEU A 2 -10.55 -0.85 13.13
CA LEU A 2 -11.32 -2.10 12.99
C LEU A 2 -10.88 -2.81 11.69
N ILE A 3 -10.23 -3.96 11.82
CA ILE A 3 -9.69 -4.73 10.68
C ILE A 3 -10.23 -6.15 10.78
N ARG A 4 -10.97 -6.58 9.75
CA ARG A 4 -11.61 -7.93 9.69
C ARG A 4 -12.39 -8.32 10.96
N GLY A 5 -13.10 -7.35 11.54
CA GLY A 5 -13.91 -7.57 12.75
C GLY A 5 -13.13 -7.50 14.07
N MET A 6 -11.81 -7.34 14.04
CA MET A 6 -11.00 -7.20 15.24
C MET A 6 -10.58 -5.74 15.42
N ARG A 7 -10.70 -5.24 16.65
CA ARG A 7 -10.24 -3.89 16.99
C ARG A 7 -8.77 -3.96 17.39
N LEU A 8 -7.93 -3.26 16.64
CA LEU A 8 -6.49 -3.18 16.85
C LEU A 8 -6.11 -1.78 17.32
N ASP A 9 -5.31 -1.70 18.37
CA ASP A 9 -4.62 -0.47 18.76
C ASP A 9 -3.32 -0.33 17.97
N GLY A 10 -2.90 0.91 17.74
CA GLY A 10 -1.80 1.18 16.83
C GLY A 10 -1.66 2.66 16.49
N SER A 11 -0.65 2.95 15.67
CA SER A 11 -0.33 4.30 15.22
C SER A 11 -0.49 4.45 13.72
N ILE A 12 -0.84 5.67 13.27
CA ILE A 12 -0.76 6.05 11.87
C ILE A 12 0.60 6.68 11.64
N THR A 13 1.40 6.05 10.77
CA THR A 13 2.75 6.49 10.47
C THR A 13 2.88 6.82 8.99
N ARG A 14 3.59 7.91 8.69
CA ARG A 14 3.93 8.29 7.33
C ARG A 14 5.37 7.90 7.04
N PHE A 15 5.61 7.09 6.01
CA PHE A 15 6.96 6.68 5.63
C PHE A 15 7.13 6.64 4.11
N ASN A 16 8.40 6.77 3.70
CA ASN A 16 8.79 6.60 2.30
C ASN A 16 8.92 5.11 2.01
N MET A 17 8.39 4.69 0.87
CA MET A 17 8.44 3.30 0.45
C MET A 17 8.60 3.20 -1.06
N THR A 18 9.06 2.03 -1.49
CA THR A 18 9.25 1.69 -2.89
C THR A 18 8.33 0.53 -3.25
N LEU A 19 7.50 0.72 -4.27
CA LEU A 19 6.83 -0.38 -4.94
C LEU A 19 7.79 -0.98 -5.97
N VAL A 20 8.25 -2.20 -5.69
CA VAL A 20 9.21 -2.90 -6.56
C VAL A 20 8.48 -3.48 -7.77
N ALA A 21 8.92 -3.09 -8.96
CA ALA A 21 8.37 -3.54 -10.21
C ALA A 21 9.00 -4.87 -10.64
N LYS A 22 8.16 -5.86 -10.93
CA LYS A 22 8.64 -7.08 -11.62
C LYS A 22 9.07 -6.77 -13.06
N MET A 23 8.42 -5.78 -13.68
CA MET A 23 8.72 -5.28 -15.02
C MET A 23 8.51 -3.77 -15.05
N GLY A 24 9.42 -3.03 -15.69
CA GLY A 24 9.38 -1.57 -15.74
C GLY A 24 10.22 -0.94 -14.63
N GLU A 25 9.77 0.21 -14.13
CA GLU A 25 10.48 1.01 -13.14
C GLU A 25 9.81 0.91 -11.76
N ASP A 26 10.63 0.84 -10.72
CA ASP A 26 10.18 0.95 -9.34
C ASP A 26 9.53 2.32 -9.09
N LEU A 27 8.59 2.37 -8.15
CA LEU A 27 7.91 3.61 -7.79
C LEU A 27 8.18 3.96 -6.32
N ASP A 28 8.92 5.05 -6.12
CA ASP A 28 9.07 5.67 -4.81
C ASP A 28 7.86 6.56 -4.50
N LEU A 29 7.30 6.39 -3.29
CA LEU A 29 6.19 7.18 -2.82
C LEU A 29 6.21 7.35 -1.30
N GLN A 30 5.45 8.32 -0.81
CA GLN A 30 5.20 8.48 0.60
C GLN A 30 3.80 7.96 0.93
N ALA A 31 3.73 6.91 1.75
CA ALA A 31 2.49 6.28 2.16
C ALA A 31 2.13 6.62 3.61
N THR A 32 0.84 6.60 3.90
CA THR A 32 0.30 6.65 5.26
C THR A 32 -0.20 5.27 5.62
N VAL A 33 0.37 4.65 6.65
CA VAL A 33 0.11 3.26 7.02
C VAL A 33 -0.27 3.18 8.49
N PHE A 34 -1.24 2.33 8.79
CA PHE A 34 -1.58 1.96 10.16
C PHE A 34 -0.68 0.79 10.60
N VAL A 35 0.03 0.97 11.71
CA VAL A 35 0.91 -0.04 12.30
C VAL A 35 0.31 -0.47 13.65
N PRO A 36 -0.12 -1.73 13.81
CA PRO A 36 -0.60 -2.24 15.09
C PRO A 36 0.51 -2.25 16.15
N ASP A 37 0.19 -1.91 17.40
CA ASP A 37 1.18 -1.85 18.49
C ASP A 37 1.66 -3.25 18.93
N ALA A 38 0.80 -4.26 18.83
CA ALA A 38 1.13 -5.64 19.21
C ALA A 38 1.69 -6.42 18.01
N GLU A 39 3.00 -6.67 18.03
CA GLU A 39 3.73 -7.42 17.00
C GLU A 39 3.22 -8.87 16.84
N GLU A 40 2.72 -9.47 17.92
CA GLU A 40 2.10 -10.81 17.92
C GLU A 40 0.90 -10.91 16.96
N LEU A 41 0.28 -9.78 16.63
CA LEU A 41 -0.83 -9.69 15.69
C LEU A 41 -0.38 -9.53 14.25
N TRP A 42 0.91 -9.30 13.97
CA TRP A 42 1.39 -9.06 12.61
C TRP A 42 1.43 -10.34 11.76
N GLY A 43 1.54 -11.52 12.37
CA GLY A 43 1.68 -12.80 11.66
C GLY A 43 0.41 -13.26 10.94
N ASP A 44 -0.72 -13.30 11.65
CA ASP A 44 -2.00 -13.78 11.09
C ASP A 44 -2.78 -12.66 10.37
N PHE A 45 -2.36 -11.40 10.51
CA PHE A 45 -2.99 -10.30 9.79
C PHE A 45 -2.33 -10.07 8.43
N PRO A 46 -3.10 -10.15 7.34
CA PRO A 46 -2.56 -9.76 6.05
C PRO A 46 -2.33 -8.26 6.01
N SER A 47 -1.19 -7.87 5.48
CA SER A 47 -0.96 -6.50 5.00
C SER A 47 -1.93 -6.22 3.86
N PHE A 48 -2.64 -5.10 3.95
CA PHE A 48 -3.53 -4.63 2.89
C PHE A 48 -3.17 -3.20 2.50
N ILE A 49 -3.35 -2.89 1.23
CA ILE A 49 -3.18 -1.55 0.71
C ILE A 49 -4.55 -0.88 0.70
N GLY A 50 -4.67 0.23 1.42
CA GLY A 50 -5.89 1.03 1.45
C GLY A 50 -6.03 1.95 0.24
N LEU A 51 -7.27 2.26 -0.15
CA LEU A 51 -7.51 3.32 -1.13
C LEU A 51 -7.02 4.67 -0.59
N THR A 52 -7.56 5.07 0.55
CA THR A 52 -7.17 6.29 1.26
C THR A 52 -5.80 6.12 1.89
N GLY A 53 -4.94 7.14 1.76
CA GLY A 53 -3.58 7.13 2.32
C GLY A 53 -2.53 6.42 1.46
N PHE A 54 -2.94 5.66 0.44
CA PHE A 54 -2.03 4.99 -0.49
C PHE A 54 -2.49 5.04 -1.96
N LEU A 55 -3.48 4.23 -2.38
CA LEU A 55 -3.76 4.04 -3.82
C LEU A 55 -4.25 5.32 -4.50
N GLU A 56 -4.90 6.23 -3.77
CA GLU A 56 -5.31 7.54 -4.29
C GLU A 56 -4.13 8.45 -4.72
N ARG A 57 -2.89 8.08 -4.36
CA ARG A 57 -1.67 8.84 -4.64
C ARG A 57 -0.89 8.30 -5.84
N ILE A 58 -1.35 7.21 -6.45
CA ILE A 58 -0.71 6.57 -7.60
C ILE A 58 -1.76 6.31 -8.68
N ARG A 59 -1.31 6.12 -9.91
CA ARG A 59 -2.13 5.47 -10.95
C ARG A 59 -2.00 3.97 -10.74
N PHE A 60 -3.11 3.24 -10.79
CA PHE A 60 -3.06 1.79 -10.67
C PHE A 60 -4.17 1.12 -11.49
N ALA A 61 -3.94 -0.14 -11.85
CA ALA A 61 -4.93 -1.02 -12.44
C ALA A 61 -4.68 -2.46 -11.98
N VAL A 62 -5.72 -3.29 -12.02
CA VAL A 62 -5.63 -4.71 -11.66
C VAL A 62 -6.16 -5.53 -12.82
N ASP A 63 -5.36 -6.48 -13.31
CA ASP A 63 -5.82 -7.55 -14.18
C ASP A 63 -6.02 -8.83 -13.35
N PRO A 64 -7.27 -9.21 -13.03
CA PRO A 64 -7.54 -10.39 -12.22
C PRO A 64 -7.33 -11.71 -12.98
N LEU A 65 -7.23 -11.70 -14.31
CA LEU A 65 -6.99 -12.92 -15.10
C LEU A 65 -5.54 -13.41 -14.94
N THR A 66 -4.62 -12.47 -14.78
CA THR A 66 -3.18 -12.75 -14.64
C THR A 66 -2.64 -12.47 -13.24
N ASP A 67 -3.52 -12.04 -12.31
CA ASP A 67 -3.13 -11.56 -10.98
C ASP A 67 -2.06 -10.45 -11.05
N THR A 68 -2.21 -9.53 -12.00
CA THR A 68 -1.24 -8.46 -12.25
C THR A 68 -1.72 -7.13 -11.67
N PHE A 69 -0.88 -6.54 -10.82
CA PHE A 69 -1.06 -5.17 -10.30
C PHE A 69 -0.17 -4.20 -11.09
N TYR A 70 -0.79 -3.31 -11.85
CA TYR A 70 -0.10 -2.22 -12.55
C TYR A 70 -0.10 -0.97 -11.68
N PHE A 71 1.02 -0.26 -11.67
CA PHE A 71 1.14 1.01 -10.96
C PHE A 71 2.00 2.02 -11.74
N GLY A 72 1.83 3.29 -11.40
CA GLY A 72 2.61 4.37 -11.97
C GLY A 72 2.46 5.66 -11.18
N SER A 73 3.41 6.58 -11.39
CA SER A 73 3.39 7.88 -10.73
C SER A 73 2.17 8.71 -11.14
N MET A 74 1.65 9.51 -10.19
CA MET A 74 0.68 10.56 -10.49
C MET A 74 1.34 11.81 -11.10
N ALA A 75 2.65 11.98 -10.89
CA ALA A 75 3.40 13.05 -11.52
C ALA A 75 3.30 12.91 -13.04
N LEU A 76 3.09 14.03 -13.74
CA LEU A 76 3.28 14.06 -15.17
C LEU A 76 4.76 13.84 -15.42
N THR A 77 5.13 12.72 -16.02
CA THR A 77 6.44 12.61 -16.66
C THR A 77 6.48 13.68 -17.74
N GLU A 78 7.43 14.62 -17.67
CA GLU A 78 7.62 15.57 -18.77
C GLU A 78 7.87 14.76 -20.05
N LEU A 79 7.05 15.02 -21.08
CA LEU A 79 7.12 14.40 -22.41
C LEU A 79 8.30 14.95 -23.22
#